data_AF-A0AA35W024-F1
#
_entry.id   AF-A0AA35W024-F1
#
_cell.length_a   1.000
_cell.length_b   1.000
_cell.length_c   1.000
_cell.angle_alpha   90.00
_cell.angle_beta   90.00
_cell.angle_gamma   90.00
#
_symmetry.space_group_name_H-M   'P 1'
#
loop_
_entity.id
_entity.type
_entity.pdbx_description
1 polymer ?
#
loop_
_entity_poly.entity_id
_entity_poly.type
_entity_poly.pdbx_seq_one_letter_code
_entity_poly.pdbx_strand_id
1 'polypeptide(L)'
;MPQWFWSLILPLLLLLRICLPSMTMTATSGAEALLWLARQQPSSVDHTHKYLSRASVSGHRYVDTEQIRGAEELSAEVWKQLETLSRTLSSS
;
A
#
# COMPACT_ATOMS: atom_id res chain seq x y z
N MET A 1 5.47 32.95 23.62
CA MET A 1 5.91 31.54 23.74
C MET A 1 7.39 31.51 24.08
N PRO A 2 7.83 30.69 25.05
CA PRO A 2 9.23 30.63 25.44
C PRO A 2 10.12 30.13 24.30
N GLN A 3 11.35 30.63 24.18
CA GLN A 3 12.29 30.28 23.10
C GLN A 3 12.74 28.80 23.15
N TRP A 4 12.74 28.20 24.34
CA TRP A 4 13.07 26.78 24.53
C TRP A 4 12.04 25.85 23.89
N PHE A 5 10.76 26.26 23.85
CA PHE A 5 9.68 25.49 23.25
C PHE A 5 9.89 25.31 21.75
N TRP A 6 10.26 26.40 21.06
CA TRP A 6 10.59 26.35 19.62
C TRP A 6 11.88 25.58 19.33
N SER A 7 12.87 25.68 20.23
CA SER A 7 14.13 24.93 20.11
C SER A 7 13.92 23.41 20.23
N LEU A 8 12.86 22.96 20.90
CA LEU A 8 12.49 21.55 21.01
C LEU A 8 11.55 21.10 19.88
N ILE A 9 10.62 21.97 19.45
CA ILE A 9 9.64 21.65 18.41
C ILE A 9 10.26 21.61 17.01
N LEU A 10 11.20 22.48 16.68
CA LEU A 10 11.85 22.48 15.37
C LEU A 10 12.57 21.15 15.04
N PRO A 11 13.42 20.58 15.91
CA PRO A 11 14.01 19.27 15.63
C PRO A 11 12.94 18.18 15.61
N LEU A 12 11.93 18.23 16.49
CA LEU A 12 10.83 17.26 16.48
C LEU A 12 10.08 17.27 15.14
N LEU A 13 9.78 18.44 14.57
CA LEU A 13 9.14 18.58 13.26
C LEU A 13 10.04 18.12 12.12
N LEU A 14 11.36 18.31 12.22
CA LEU A 14 12.32 17.78 11.24
C LEU A 14 12.44 16.25 11.32
N LEU A 15 12.42 15.67 12.52
CA LEU A 15 12.34 14.21 12.70
C LEU A 15 11.02 13.67 12.15
N LEU A 16 9.90 14.34 12.43
CA LEU A 16 8.60 14.00 11.86
C LEU A 16 8.65 14.09 10.32
N ARG A 17 9.37 15.06 9.75
CA ARG A 17 9.58 15.19 8.30
C ARG A 17 10.52 14.12 7.72
N ILE A 18 11.27 13.38 8.52
CA ILE A 18 12.00 12.20 8.02
C ILE A 18 11.08 10.97 8.07
N CYS A 19 10.23 10.86 9.09
CA CYS A 19 9.32 9.75 9.28
C CYS A 19 8.06 9.81 8.39
N LEU A 20 7.50 11.01 8.17
CA LEU A 20 6.23 11.20 7.47
C LEU A 20 6.29 11.02 5.95
N PRO A 21 7.36 11.42 5.22
CA PRO A 21 7.47 11.15 3.78
C PRO A 21 7.89 9.70 3.49
N SER A 22 8.46 8.99 4.47
CA SER A 22 8.81 7.58 4.31
C SER A 22 7.58 6.68 4.15
N MET A 23 6.39 7.11 4.58
CA MET A 23 5.15 6.32 4.41
C MET A 23 4.33 6.70 3.17
N THR A 24 4.60 7.82 2.49
CA THR A 24 3.78 8.30 1.36
C THR A 24 4.55 8.75 0.11
N MET A 25 5.89 8.81 0.12
CA MET A 25 6.64 9.59 -0.87
C MET A 25 7.68 8.82 -1.71
N THR A 26 7.44 7.54 -2.01
CA THR A 26 8.17 6.91 -3.13
C THR A 26 7.25 6.04 -3.96
N ALA A 27 6.75 6.60 -5.08
CA ALA A 27 6.10 5.81 -6.14
C ALA A 27 6.96 4.61 -6.58
N THR A 28 8.28 4.72 -6.42
CA THR A 28 9.23 3.63 -6.67
C THR A 28 9.03 2.42 -5.75
N SER A 29 8.61 2.61 -4.50
CA SER A 29 8.37 1.48 -3.59
C SER A 29 7.11 0.70 -4.00
N GLY A 30 6.06 1.41 -4.39
CA GLY A 30 4.86 0.79 -4.97
C GLY A 30 5.15 0.12 -6.32
N ALA A 31 5.93 0.78 -7.19
CA ALA A 31 6.37 0.20 -8.45
C ALA A 31 7.28 -1.03 -8.26
N GLU A 32 8.12 -1.05 -7.22
CA GLU A 32 8.99 -2.16 -6.88
C GLU A 32 8.18 -3.37 -6.38
N ALA A 33 7.14 -3.17 -5.56
CA ALA A 33 6.24 -4.27 -5.19
C ALA A 33 5.48 -4.81 -6.40
N LEU A 34 5.00 -3.95 -7.31
CA LEU A 34 4.35 -4.40 -8.55
C LEU A 34 5.32 -5.14 -9.47
N LEU A 35 6.55 -4.65 -9.61
CA LEU A 35 7.60 -5.31 -10.38
C LEU A 35 8.00 -6.65 -9.76
N TRP A 36 8.09 -6.71 -8.43
CA TRP A 36 8.35 -7.95 -7.70
C TRP A 36 7.23 -8.96 -7.96
N LEU A 37 5.96 -8.54 -7.85
CA LEU A 37 4.79 -9.39 -8.12
C LEU A 37 4.76 -9.87 -9.57
N ALA A 38 5.05 -8.99 -10.53
CA ALA A 38 5.07 -9.32 -11.96
C ALA A 38 6.18 -10.30 -12.34
N ARG A 39 7.24 -10.41 -11.53
CA ARG A 39 8.33 -11.37 -11.72
C ARG A 39 8.05 -12.73 -11.09
N GLN A 40 7.06 -12.85 -10.20
CA GLN A 40 6.70 -14.13 -9.60
C GLN A 40 5.95 -15.01 -10.60
N GLN A 41 6.07 -16.33 -10.44
CA GLN A 41 5.24 -17.25 -11.22
C GLN A 41 3.79 -17.12 -10.73
N PRO A 42 2.80 -17.04 -11.64
CA PRO A 42 1.41 -16.83 -11.25
C PRO A 42 0.87 -17.98 -10.38
N SER A 43 1.43 -19.18 -10.50
CA SER A 43 1.09 -20.36 -9.69
C SER A 43 1.68 -20.35 -8.28
N SER A 44 2.68 -19.51 -7.99
CA SER A 44 3.31 -19.42 -6.67
C SER A 44 2.81 -18.24 -5.83
N VAL A 45 2.00 -17.36 -6.42
CA VAL A 45 1.45 -16.18 -5.73
C VAL A 45 0.11 -16.56 -5.12
N ASP A 46 0.01 -16.46 -3.80
CA ASP A 46 -1.27 -16.67 -3.12
C ASP A 46 -2.21 -15.47 -3.38
N HIS A 47 -3.34 -15.73 -4.04
CA HIS A 47 -4.37 -14.74 -4.37
C HIS A 47 -5.20 -14.29 -3.16
N THR A 48 -5.10 -14.98 -2.02
CA THR A 48 -5.81 -14.64 -0.79
C THR A 48 -5.04 -13.65 0.09
N HIS A 49 -3.84 -13.25 -0.34
CA HIS A 49 -2.98 -12.33 0.38
C HIS A 49 -2.72 -11.04 -0.39
N LYS A 50 -2.60 -9.95 0.36
CA LYS A 50 -2.22 -8.64 -0.11
C LYS A 50 -0.72 -8.46 0.05
N TYR A 51 -0.03 -8.15 -1.04
CA TYR A 51 1.40 -7.83 -1.03
C TYR A 51 1.59 -6.32 -0.90
N LEU A 52 2.36 -5.90 0.10
CA LEU A 52 2.57 -4.49 0.45
C LEU A 52 4.06 -4.16 0.40
N SER A 53 4.44 -3.11 -0.32
CA SER A 53 5.80 -2.55 -0.20
C SER A 53 5.94 -1.82 1.13
N ARG A 54 6.86 -2.26 1.99
CA ARG A 54 7.21 -1.59 3.23
C ARG A 54 8.67 -1.15 3.20
N ALA A 55 8.98 -0.03 3.86
CA ALA A 55 10.35 0.43 4.07
C ALA A 55 10.65 0.42 5.56
N SER A 56 11.78 -0.18 5.94
CA SER A 56 12.35 -0.07 7.28
C SER A 56 12.77 1.38 7.55
N VAL A 57 12.81 1.76 8.83
CA VAL A 57 13.39 3.03 9.31
C VAL A 57 14.85 3.17 8.87
N SER A 58 15.55 2.05 8.63
CA SER A 58 16.92 2.01 8.09
C SER A 58 17.00 2.10 6.55
N GLY A 59 15.88 2.26 5.84
CA GLY A 59 15.83 2.44 4.39
C GLY A 59 15.76 1.14 3.56
N HIS A 60 15.79 -0.03 4.19
CA HIS A 60 15.61 -1.31 3.51
C HIS A 60 14.15 -1.53 3.10
N ARG A 61 13.91 -1.79 1.82
CA ARG A 61 12.59 -2.13 1.28
C ARG A 61 12.35 -3.63 1.37
N TYR A 62 11.14 -4.02 1.75
CA TYR A 62 10.71 -5.41 1.75
C TYR A 62 9.24 -5.51 1.32
N VAL A 63 8.86 -6.67 0.82
CA VAL A 63 7.46 -7.00 0.52
C VAL A 63 6.91 -7.72 1.73
N ASP A 64 5.84 -7.17 2.28
CA ASP A 64 5.07 -7.78 3.36
C ASP A 64 3.81 -8.42 2.79
N THR A 65 3.30 -9.45 3.46
CA THR A 65 2.17 -10.24 2.98
C THR A 65 1.11 -10.29 4.09
N GLU A 66 -0.05 -9.71 3.82
CA GLU A 66 -1.18 -9.66 4.76
C GLU A 66 -2.36 -10.46 4.22
N GLN A 67 -2.93 -11.36 5.02
CA GLN A 67 -4.09 -12.15 4.60
C GLN A 67 -5.34 -11.26 4.48
N ILE A 68 -6.02 -11.35 3.34
CA ILE A 68 -7.27 -10.64 3.12
C ILE A 68 -8.39 -11.46 3.76
N ARG A 69 -8.89 -11.02 4.91
CA ARG A 69 -10.05 -11.66 5.56
C ARG A 69 -11.28 -11.58 4.65
N GLY A 70 -11.84 -12.72 4.28
CA GLY A 70 -13.02 -12.80 3.41
C GLY A 70 -12.75 -12.52 1.93
N ALA A 71 -11.50 -12.71 1.46
CA ALA A 71 -11.12 -12.43 0.06
C ALA A 71 -12.04 -13.11 -0.96
N GLU A 72 -12.42 -14.36 -0.69
CA GLU A 72 -13.27 -15.15 -1.58
C GLU A 72 -14.68 -14.56 -1.70
N GLU A 73 -15.35 -14.30 -0.57
CA GLU A 73 -16.69 -13.72 -0.53
C GLU A 73 -16.72 -12.31 -1.15
N LEU A 74 -15.73 -11.47 -0.83
CA LEU A 74 -15.59 -10.15 -1.41
C LEU A 74 -15.34 -10.21 -2.92
N SER A 75 -14.53 -11.16 -3.40
CA SER A 75 -14.24 -11.29 -4.84
C SER A 75 -15.50 -11.65 -5.63
N ALA A 76 -16.35 -12.52 -5.10
CA ALA A 76 -17.60 -12.92 -5.73
C ALA A 76 -18.61 -11.76 -5.79
N GLU A 77 -18.74 -10.99 -4.70
CA GLU A 77 -19.66 -9.85 -4.67
C GLU A 77 -19.19 -8.73 -5.62
N VAL A 78 -17.89 -8.41 -5.61
CA VAL A 78 -17.31 -7.43 -6.55
C VAL A 78 -17.53 -7.87 -8.01
N TRP A 79 -17.35 -9.16 -8.29
CA TRP A 79 -17.59 -9.70 -9.63
C TRP A 79 -19.03 -9.50 -10.09
N LYS A 80 -20.00 -9.78 -9.21
CA LYS A 80 -21.42 -9.59 -9.48
C LYS A 80 -21.78 -8.11 -9.70
N GLN A 81 -21.19 -7.21 -8.93
CA GLN A 81 -21.37 -5.76 -9.11
C GLN A 81 -20.81 -5.29 -10.46
N LEU A 82 -19.62 -5.74 -10.83
CA LEU A 82 -19.01 -5.42 -12.14
C LEU A 82 -19.86 -5.92 -13.30
N GLU A 83 -20.40 -7.13 -13.21
CA GLU A 83 -21.30 -7.66 -14.24
C GLU A 83 -22.61 -6.85 -14.35
N THR A 84 -23.15 -6.43 -13.20
CA THR A 84 -24.33 -5.56 -13.19
C THR A 84 -24.02 -4.22 -13.86
N LEU A 85 -22.89 -3.61 -13.52
CA LEU A 85 -22.43 -2.36 -14.13
C LEU A 85 -22.20 -2.51 -15.64
N SER A 86 -21.52 -3.56 -16.08
CA SER A 86 -21.28 -3.78 -17.51
C SER A 86 -22.59 -3.94 -18.30
N ARG A 87 -23.57 -4.63 -17.71
CA ARG A 87 -24.90 -4.78 -18.31
C ARG A 87 -25.62 -3.44 -18.40
N THR A 88 -25.59 -2.62 -17.34
CA THR A 88 -26.21 -1.28 -17.36
C THR A 88 -25.56 -0.35 -18.38
N LEU A 89 -24.23 -0.32 -18.47
CA LEU A 89 -23.48 0.49 -19.43
C LEU A 89 -23.70 0.02 -20.88
N SER A 90 -23.85 -1.28 -21.11
CA SER A 90 -24.17 -1.81 -22.45
C SER A 90 -25.63 -1.56 -22.87
N SER A 91 -26.50 -1.18 -21.93
CA SER A 91 -27.92 -0.89 -22.18
C SER A 91 -28.26 0.61 -22.27
N SER A 92 -27.27 1.49 -22.05
CA SER A 92 -27.37 2.95 -22.24
C SER A 92 -26.73 3.37 -23.56
#